data_AF-A0A838KGN0-F1
#
_entry.id   AF-A0A838KGN0-F1
#
_cell.length_a   1.000
_cell.length_b   1.000
_cell.length_c   1.000
_cell.angle_alpha   90.00
_cell.angle_beta   90.00
_cell.angle_gamma   90.00
#
_symmetry.space_group_name_H-M   'P 1'
#
loop_
_entity.id
_entity.type
_entity.pdbx_description
1 polymer ?
#
loop_
_entity_poly.entity_id
_entity_poly.type
_entity_poly.pdbx_seq_one_letter_code
_entity_poly.pdbx_strand_id
1 'polypeptide(L)'
;SWGVDRIDADVSSTLAGNGSGRVAGVNVYVVDGGIDGANPELNVVDRVNFTIGPDEDCGGHGTAVAGVIGARDNATGVVGVAPGVAMTSVKVLDCSGVGTLGQVLSGIDWVTANAAKPAVVNMSLQFTPSRAIDEAVAASADSGIFYSVMAGNGRADCSEGSPARIGTHPHVMAVAATDQTGRAARFSDYGPCVSVWAPGYFVLTTRLHGGDTFASGTDLAAPHVAGTAALYLSTHPWTSPATLKRILIRDAVLTGFVSNDGTTPVLQVYAGRY
;
A
#
# COMPACT_ATOMS: atom_id res chain seq x y z
N SER A 1 6.47 -11.64 -9.47
CA SER A 1 6.56 -10.54 -10.46
C SER A 1 7.83 -9.74 -10.19
N TRP A 2 8.28 -8.85 -11.09
CA TRP A 2 9.53 -8.09 -10.85
C TRP A 2 9.48 -7.27 -9.55
N GLY A 3 8.32 -6.75 -9.15
CA GLY A 3 8.19 -5.96 -7.93
C GLY A 3 8.41 -6.80 -6.66
N VAL A 4 7.83 -8.00 -6.61
CA VAL A 4 8.03 -8.99 -5.52
C VAL A 4 9.50 -9.40 -5.41
N ASP A 5 10.11 -9.81 -6.54
CA ASP A 5 11.52 -10.20 -6.64
C ASP A 5 12.44 -9.03 -6.23
N ARG A 6 12.15 -7.81 -6.72
CA ARG A 6 13.00 -6.64 -6.46
C ARG A 6 13.04 -6.20 -5.00
N ILE A 7 12.04 -6.55 -4.19
CA ILE A 7 12.01 -6.33 -2.74
C ILE A 7 12.33 -7.61 -1.94
N ASP A 8 12.74 -8.69 -2.60
CA ASP A 8 13.05 -10.01 -2.02
C ASP A 8 11.88 -10.65 -1.27
N ALA A 9 10.63 -10.35 -1.66
CA ALA A 9 9.46 -10.98 -1.04
C ALA A 9 9.32 -12.48 -1.39
N ASP A 10 9.94 -12.91 -2.49
CA ASP A 10 10.01 -14.30 -2.95
C ASP A 10 10.98 -15.17 -2.14
N VAL A 11 11.94 -14.57 -1.45
CA VAL A 11 12.85 -15.25 -0.51
C VAL A 11 12.51 -14.98 0.96
N SER A 12 11.36 -14.33 1.22
CA SER A 12 10.82 -14.12 2.56
C SER A 12 10.38 -15.43 3.24
N SER A 13 9.97 -15.37 4.50
CA SER A 13 9.43 -16.51 5.27
C SER A 13 8.21 -17.15 4.64
N THR A 14 7.47 -16.40 3.83
CA THR A 14 6.32 -16.94 3.06
C THR A 14 6.67 -17.38 1.65
N LEU A 15 7.90 -17.14 1.20
CA LEU A 15 8.42 -17.56 -0.11
C LEU A 15 7.46 -17.23 -1.25
N ALA A 16 7.00 -15.97 -1.31
CA ALA A 16 5.95 -15.54 -2.22
C ALA A 16 6.31 -15.87 -3.69
N GLY A 17 5.52 -16.74 -4.32
CA GLY A 17 5.73 -17.18 -5.71
C GLY A 17 6.17 -18.63 -5.83
N ASN A 18 6.22 -19.39 -4.72
CA ASN A 18 6.52 -20.82 -4.73
C ASN A 18 5.27 -21.72 -4.84
N GLY A 19 4.07 -21.12 -4.89
CA GLY A 19 2.78 -21.80 -4.99
C GLY A 19 2.17 -22.22 -3.65
N SER A 20 2.71 -21.75 -2.52
CA SER A 20 2.24 -22.16 -1.19
C SER A 20 2.25 -21.04 -0.13
N GLY A 21 2.82 -19.88 -0.44
CA GLY A 21 2.88 -18.76 0.49
C GLY A 21 1.51 -18.34 0.99
N ARG A 22 1.36 -18.17 2.31
CA ARG A 22 0.16 -17.60 2.92
C ARG A 22 0.46 -16.80 4.17
N VAL A 23 0.04 -15.54 4.19
CA VAL A 23 0.07 -14.67 5.36
C VAL A 23 -1.27 -14.73 6.10
N ALA A 24 -1.23 -14.88 7.42
CA ALA A 24 -2.40 -14.90 8.29
C ALA A 24 -2.10 -14.18 9.62
N GLY A 25 -3.14 -13.90 10.42
CA GLY A 25 -2.98 -13.25 11.73
C GLY A 25 -2.79 -11.73 11.69
N VAL A 26 -2.92 -11.13 10.50
CA VAL A 26 -2.86 -9.67 10.26
C VAL A 26 -4.02 -9.27 9.36
N ASN A 27 -4.56 -8.06 9.61
CA ASN A 27 -5.67 -7.50 8.84
C ASN A 27 -5.16 -6.32 8.01
N VAL A 28 -5.47 -6.33 6.71
CA VAL A 28 -5.16 -5.22 5.81
C VAL A 28 -6.45 -4.50 5.42
N TYR A 29 -6.47 -3.19 5.57
CA TYR A 29 -7.57 -2.32 5.16
C TYR A 29 -7.14 -1.55 3.91
N VAL A 30 -7.87 -1.72 2.81
CA VAL A 30 -7.59 -1.03 1.55
C VAL A 30 -8.59 0.12 1.41
N VAL A 31 -8.13 1.35 1.65
CA VAL A 31 -8.92 2.58 1.55
C VAL A 31 -8.79 3.13 0.13
N ASP A 32 -9.76 2.79 -0.73
CA ASP A 32 -9.67 2.98 -2.19
C ASP A 32 -11.07 3.01 -2.85
N GLY A 33 -11.18 2.71 -4.15
CA GLY A 33 -12.43 2.53 -4.90
C GLY A 33 -13.15 1.19 -4.70
N GLY A 34 -12.73 0.41 -3.71
CA GLY A 34 -13.23 -0.92 -3.40
C GLY A 34 -12.33 -2.04 -3.93
N ILE A 35 -12.65 -3.29 -3.58
CA ILE A 35 -11.99 -4.50 -4.11
C ILE A 35 -13.04 -5.40 -4.77
N ASP A 36 -12.70 -6.01 -5.91
CA ASP A 36 -13.48 -7.10 -6.51
C ASP A 36 -13.46 -8.33 -5.59
N GLY A 37 -14.52 -8.49 -4.79
CA GLY A 37 -14.64 -9.60 -3.84
C GLY A 37 -14.84 -10.96 -4.49
N ALA A 38 -15.15 -11.02 -5.79
CA ALA A 38 -15.28 -12.27 -6.55
C ALA A 38 -13.95 -12.72 -7.18
N ASN A 39 -12.89 -11.91 -7.11
CA ASN A 39 -11.60 -12.26 -7.66
C ASN A 39 -10.96 -13.42 -6.85
N PRO A 40 -10.71 -14.60 -7.46
CA PRO A 40 -10.20 -15.76 -6.74
C PRO A 40 -8.78 -15.56 -6.20
N GLU A 41 -8.02 -14.61 -6.75
CA GLU A 41 -6.68 -14.26 -6.30
C GLU A 41 -6.68 -13.45 -5.00
N LEU A 42 -7.83 -12.92 -4.56
CA LEU A 42 -7.91 -12.06 -3.38
C LEU A 42 -8.60 -12.77 -2.22
N ASN A 43 -8.29 -12.32 -0.99
CA ASN A 43 -8.89 -12.81 0.24
C ASN A 43 -9.66 -11.67 0.93
N VAL A 44 -10.71 -11.19 0.27
CA VAL A 44 -11.59 -10.14 0.81
C VAL A 44 -12.53 -10.75 1.85
N VAL A 45 -12.34 -10.37 3.12
CA VAL A 45 -13.10 -10.94 4.25
C VAL A 45 -14.26 -10.04 4.69
N ASP A 46 -14.19 -8.76 4.38
CA ASP A 46 -15.23 -7.78 4.73
C ASP A 46 -15.19 -6.57 3.78
N ARG A 47 -16.27 -5.78 3.75
CA ARG A 47 -16.38 -4.57 2.94
C ARG A 47 -17.27 -3.52 3.61
N VAL A 48 -16.91 -2.26 3.39
CA VAL A 48 -17.74 -1.10 3.72
C VAL A 48 -17.67 -0.07 2.58
N ASN A 49 -18.77 0.61 2.30
CA ASN A 49 -18.90 1.56 1.21
C ASN A 49 -19.44 2.90 1.70
N PHE A 50 -18.69 3.97 1.45
CA PHE A 50 -19.06 5.35 1.79
C PHE A 50 -19.47 6.16 0.56
N THR A 51 -19.51 5.55 -0.62
CA THR A 51 -19.86 6.21 -1.89
C THR A 51 -21.32 6.01 -2.26
N ILE A 52 -21.78 6.77 -3.27
CA ILE A 52 -23.06 6.50 -3.93
C ILE A 52 -22.77 5.56 -5.10
N GLY A 53 -23.25 4.33 -5.04
CA GLY A 53 -23.04 3.34 -6.10
C GLY A 53 -22.87 1.93 -5.57
N PRO A 54 -22.32 1.00 -6.37
CA PRO A 54 -22.14 -0.39 -5.96
C PRO A 54 -21.12 -0.53 -4.83
N ASP A 55 -21.31 -1.54 -3.98
CA ASP A 55 -20.39 -1.87 -2.89
C ASP A 55 -19.06 -2.48 -3.35
N GLU A 56 -19.08 -3.11 -4.53
CA GLU A 56 -17.91 -3.70 -5.17
C GLU A 56 -17.03 -2.63 -5.85
N ASP A 57 -15.79 -3.01 -6.16
CA ASP A 57 -14.97 -2.23 -7.09
C ASP A 57 -15.65 -2.13 -8.46
N CYS A 58 -15.63 -0.94 -9.03
CA CYS A 58 -16.14 -0.64 -10.37
C CYS A 58 -15.17 0.25 -11.18
N GLY A 59 -14.04 0.65 -10.59
CA GLY A 59 -12.97 1.39 -11.26
C GLY A 59 -11.73 0.54 -11.53
N GLY A 60 -11.52 -0.52 -10.75
CA GLY A 60 -10.43 -1.48 -10.88
C GLY A 60 -9.13 -1.10 -10.16
N HIS A 61 -9.00 0.14 -9.71
CA HIS A 61 -7.81 0.63 -9.01
C HIS A 61 -7.60 -0.09 -7.67
N GLY A 62 -8.63 -0.18 -6.84
CA GLY A 62 -8.50 -0.84 -5.54
C GLY A 62 -8.27 -2.36 -5.66
N THR A 63 -8.84 -3.01 -6.69
CA THR A 63 -8.49 -4.41 -7.04
C THR A 63 -7.03 -4.54 -7.45
N ALA A 64 -6.49 -3.61 -8.25
CA ALA A 64 -5.08 -3.60 -8.64
C ALA A 64 -4.14 -3.34 -7.44
N VAL A 65 -4.53 -2.47 -6.51
CA VAL A 65 -3.80 -2.23 -5.26
C VAL A 65 -3.80 -3.48 -4.38
N ALA A 66 -4.96 -4.11 -4.18
CA ALA A 66 -5.12 -5.31 -3.38
C ALA A 66 -4.28 -6.49 -3.91
N GLY A 67 -4.15 -6.62 -5.24
CA GLY A 67 -3.31 -7.64 -5.87
C GLY A 67 -1.84 -7.53 -5.50
N VAL A 68 -1.29 -6.31 -5.49
CA VAL A 68 0.10 -6.06 -5.07
C VAL A 68 0.30 -6.42 -3.60
N ILE A 69 -0.68 -6.10 -2.75
CA ILE A 69 -0.62 -6.40 -1.32
C ILE A 69 -0.60 -7.91 -1.10
N GLY A 70 -1.56 -8.64 -1.67
CA GLY A 70 -1.83 -10.00 -1.19
C GLY A 70 -2.57 -10.91 -2.16
N ALA A 71 -2.37 -10.75 -3.47
CA ALA A 71 -2.76 -11.81 -4.41
C ALA A 71 -2.17 -13.15 -3.96
N ARG A 72 -2.98 -14.21 -4.05
CA ARG A 72 -2.64 -15.55 -3.54
C ARG A 72 -1.44 -16.12 -4.28
N ASP A 73 -0.72 -16.99 -3.59
CA ASP A 73 0.35 -17.80 -4.18
C ASP A 73 -0.20 -19.20 -4.48
N ASN A 74 -0.93 -19.35 -5.58
CA ASN A 74 -1.72 -20.54 -5.91
C ASN A 74 -1.33 -21.17 -7.27
N ALA A 75 -0.13 -20.86 -7.77
CA ALA A 75 0.39 -21.24 -9.08
C ALA A 75 -0.35 -20.66 -10.30
N THR A 76 -1.27 -19.71 -10.10
CA THR A 76 -1.96 -18.97 -11.16
C THR A 76 -1.92 -17.47 -10.88
N GLY A 77 -1.96 -16.65 -11.94
CA GLY A 77 -2.01 -15.19 -11.79
C GLY A 77 -0.75 -14.57 -11.18
N VAL A 78 -0.89 -13.31 -10.77
CA VAL A 78 0.13 -12.58 -10.00
C VAL A 78 0.14 -13.00 -8.53
N VAL A 79 1.30 -12.93 -7.89
CA VAL A 79 1.45 -13.12 -6.45
C VAL A 79 1.75 -11.78 -5.77
N GLY A 80 1.07 -11.50 -4.66
CA GLY A 80 1.28 -10.30 -3.85
C GLY A 80 2.42 -10.44 -2.85
N VAL A 81 2.79 -9.34 -2.19
CA VAL A 81 3.90 -9.33 -1.21
C VAL A 81 3.57 -10.12 0.06
N ALA A 82 2.30 -10.10 0.50
CA ALA A 82 1.77 -10.88 1.62
C ALA A 82 0.65 -11.81 1.12
N PRO A 83 1.00 -12.94 0.47
CA PRO A 83 0.03 -13.75 -0.27
C PRO A 83 -1.16 -14.18 0.59
N GLY A 84 -2.39 -13.93 0.10
CA GLY A 84 -3.62 -14.38 0.75
C GLY A 84 -3.94 -13.73 2.11
N VAL A 85 -3.26 -12.64 2.49
CA VAL A 85 -3.59 -11.89 3.71
C VAL A 85 -5.06 -11.45 3.70
N ALA A 86 -5.71 -11.47 4.86
CA ALA A 86 -7.10 -11.05 4.99
C ALA A 86 -7.23 -9.54 4.73
N MET A 87 -8.12 -9.18 3.80
CA MET A 87 -8.33 -7.80 3.38
C MET A 87 -9.77 -7.34 3.64
N THR A 88 -9.91 -6.13 4.19
CA THR A 88 -11.18 -5.40 4.26
C THR A 88 -11.17 -4.29 3.22
N SER A 89 -12.18 -4.30 2.34
CA SER A 89 -12.39 -3.25 1.33
C SER A 89 -13.08 -2.03 1.97
N VAL A 90 -12.40 -0.89 2.01
CA VAL A 90 -12.94 0.38 2.54
C VAL A 90 -13.13 1.33 1.36
N LYS A 91 -14.32 1.29 0.74
CA LYS A 91 -14.60 2.03 -0.48
C LYS A 91 -14.95 3.48 -0.18
N VAL A 92 -14.08 4.40 -0.61
CA VAL A 92 -14.22 5.85 -0.45
C VAL A 92 -14.14 6.62 -1.77
N LEU A 93 -13.80 5.94 -2.87
CA LEU A 93 -13.78 6.49 -4.24
C LEU A 93 -14.88 5.83 -5.08
N ASP A 94 -15.56 6.61 -5.91
CA ASP A 94 -16.58 6.13 -6.83
C ASP A 94 -15.98 5.39 -8.04
N CYS A 95 -16.82 4.97 -9.00
CA CYS A 95 -16.37 4.23 -10.18
C CYS A 95 -15.47 5.05 -11.13
N SER A 96 -15.40 6.37 -10.97
CA SER A 96 -14.49 7.25 -11.70
C SER A 96 -13.22 7.57 -10.89
N GLY A 97 -13.04 6.94 -9.72
CA GLY A 97 -11.90 7.18 -8.84
C GLY A 97 -12.01 8.48 -8.04
N VAL A 98 -13.21 9.06 -7.92
CA VAL A 98 -13.43 10.34 -7.24
C VAL A 98 -14.03 10.10 -5.86
N GLY A 99 -13.44 10.72 -4.84
CA GLY A 99 -13.96 10.73 -3.47
C GLY A 99 -14.06 12.14 -2.93
N THR A 100 -15.15 12.45 -2.25
CA THR A 100 -15.28 13.70 -1.50
C THR A 100 -14.52 13.61 -0.18
N LEU A 101 -14.14 14.78 0.37
CA LEU A 101 -13.50 14.86 1.68
C LEU A 101 -14.30 14.09 2.76
N GLY A 102 -15.63 14.26 2.80
CA GLY A 102 -16.48 13.60 3.80
C GLY A 102 -16.49 12.07 3.68
N GLN A 103 -16.45 11.54 2.46
CA GLN A 103 -16.41 10.08 2.23
C GLN A 103 -15.10 9.47 2.69
N VAL A 104 -13.98 10.12 2.37
CA VAL A 104 -12.65 9.66 2.79
C VAL A 104 -12.48 9.75 4.30
N LEU A 105 -12.92 10.85 4.92
CA LEU A 105 -12.91 10.98 6.39
C LEU A 105 -13.76 9.89 7.05
N SER A 106 -14.97 9.63 6.53
CA SER A 106 -15.83 8.56 7.06
C SER A 106 -15.19 7.17 6.97
N GLY A 107 -14.47 6.90 5.87
CA GLY A 107 -13.70 5.65 5.74
C GLY A 107 -12.55 5.54 6.72
N ILE A 108 -11.79 6.62 6.93
CA ILE A 108 -10.72 6.66 7.94
C ILE A 108 -11.30 6.43 9.34
N ASP A 109 -12.35 7.15 9.70
CA ASP A 109 -13.00 7.06 11.02
C ASP A 109 -13.54 5.65 11.28
N TRP A 110 -14.13 5.02 10.25
CA TRP A 110 -14.59 3.64 10.34
C TRP A 110 -13.45 2.66 10.59
N VAL A 111 -12.33 2.81 9.89
CA VAL A 111 -11.13 2.00 10.15
C VAL A 111 -10.64 2.20 11.58
N THR A 112 -10.54 3.45 12.05
CA THR A 112 -10.13 3.75 13.43
C THR A 112 -11.02 3.05 14.47
N ALA A 113 -12.34 3.05 14.24
CA ALA A 113 -13.30 2.46 15.16
C ALA A 113 -13.39 0.93 15.10
N ASN A 114 -13.10 0.31 13.95
CA ASN A 114 -13.40 -1.10 13.70
C ASN A 114 -12.17 -1.98 13.43
N ALA A 115 -10.97 -1.42 13.32
CA ALA A 115 -9.79 -2.19 12.95
C ALA A 115 -9.44 -3.28 13.98
N ALA A 116 -9.39 -4.54 13.52
CA ALA A 116 -8.83 -5.64 14.27
C ALA A 116 -7.31 -5.63 14.15
N LYS A 117 -6.59 -5.58 15.27
CA LYS A 117 -5.12 -5.49 15.31
C LYS A 117 -4.47 -6.88 15.37
N PRO A 118 -3.26 -7.07 14.81
CA PRO A 118 -2.44 -6.08 14.11
C PRO A 118 -3.05 -5.66 12.77
N ALA A 119 -2.98 -4.36 12.47
CA ALA A 119 -3.67 -3.74 11.34
C ALA A 119 -2.72 -2.90 10.50
N VAL A 120 -2.84 -3.05 9.18
CA VAL A 120 -2.16 -2.24 8.17
C VAL A 120 -3.22 -1.58 7.30
N VAL A 121 -3.07 -0.28 7.04
CA VAL A 121 -3.88 0.44 6.06
C VAL A 121 -3.01 0.74 4.84
N ASN A 122 -3.51 0.41 3.66
CA ASN A 122 -3.02 0.99 2.42
C ASN A 122 -3.99 2.07 1.95
N MET A 123 -3.47 3.26 1.69
CA MET A 123 -4.23 4.40 1.20
C MET A 123 -3.54 4.98 -0.04
N SER A 124 -3.89 4.42 -1.19
CA SER A 124 -3.38 4.81 -2.51
C SER A 124 -4.24 5.92 -3.13
N LEU A 125 -4.42 7.01 -2.40
CA LEU A 125 -5.16 8.18 -2.85
C LEU A 125 -4.45 9.47 -2.42
N GLN A 126 -4.65 10.53 -3.21
CA GLN A 126 -4.02 11.83 -2.99
C GLN A 126 -5.05 12.94 -3.04
N PHE A 127 -4.96 13.86 -2.10
CA PHE A 127 -5.67 15.13 -2.07
C PHE A 127 -4.66 16.27 -2.19
N THR A 128 -5.15 17.44 -2.62
CA THR A 128 -4.44 18.70 -2.33
C THR A 128 -4.25 18.85 -0.81
N PRO A 129 -3.30 19.69 -0.35
CA PRO A 129 -2.95 19.77 1.06
C PRO A 129 -4.17 20.03 1.94
N SER A 130 -4.48 19.08 2.83
CA SER A 130 -5.71 19.07 3.63
C SER A 130 -5.42 18.71 5.07
N ARG A 131 -5.58 19.69 5.96
CA ARG A 131 -5.39 19.49 7.41
C ARG A 131 -6.35 18.44 7.96
N ALA A 132 -7.59 18.40 7.46
CA ALA A 132 -8.58 17.44 7.92
C ALA A 132 -8.18 15.99 7.58
N ILE A 133 -7.68 15.74 6.36
CA ILE A 133 -7.17 14.41 5.98
C ILE A 133 -5.97 14.01 6.83
N ASP A 134 -5.02 14.92 7.01
CA ASP A 134 -3.83 14.64 7.81
C ASP A 134 -4.15 14.32 9.27
N GLU A 135 -5.01 15.12 9.90
CA GLU A 135 -5.40 14.91 11.30
C GLU A 135 -6.16 13.60 11.47
N ALA A 136 -7.05 13.25 10.52
CA ALA A 136 -7.76 11.97 10.54
C ALA A 136 -6.81 10.77 10.37
N VAL A 137 -5.89 10.83 9.40
CA VAL A 137 -4.90 9.75 9.20
C VAL A 137 -3.96 9.64 10.40
N ALA A 138 -3.46 10.75 10.94
CA ALA A 138 -2.61 10.75 12.12
C ALA A 138 -3.33 10.16 13.34
N ALA A 139 -4.56 10.60 13.63
CA ALA A 139 -5.37 10.08 14.73
C ALA A 139 -5.67 8.58 14.58
N SER A 140 -6.00 8.13 13.37
CA SER A 140 -6.21 6.71 13.08
C SER A 140 -4.93 5.91 13.27
N ALA A 141 -3.79 6.40 12.78
CA ALA A 141 -2.51 5.73 12.93
C ALA A 141 -2.07 5.66 14.41
N ASP A 142 -2.29 6.72 15.19
CA ASP A 142 -2.07 6.78 16.63
C ASP A 142 -2.96 5.84 17.44
N SER A 143 -4.07 5.37 16.88
CA SER A 143 -4.83 4.26 17.47
C SER A 143 -4.06 2.94 17.46
N GLY A 144 -2.89 2.84 16.82
CA GLY A 144 -2.05 1.65 16.75
C GLY A 144 -2.16 0.91 15.42
N ILE A 145 -2.41 1.65 14.34
CA ILE A 145 -2.53 1.13 12.97
C ILE A 145 -1.36 1.66 12.15
N PHE A 146 -0.71 0.79 11.38
CA PHE A 146 0.35 1.23 10.46
C PHE A 146 -0.26 1.67 9.13
N TYR A 147 0.14 2.83 8.62
CA TYR A 147 -0.33 3.38 7.34
C TYR A 147 0.77 3.38 6.29
N SER A 148 0.49 2.79 5.14
CA SER A 148 1.23 2.99 3.89
C SER A 148 0.42 3.89 2.97
N VAL A 149 1.00 5.01 2.56
CA VAL A 149 0.33 6.01 1.71
C VAL A 149 1.17 6.31 0.48
N MET A 150 0.52 6.61 -0.65
CA MET A 150 1.25 7.01 -1.86
C MET A 150 1.94 8.37 -1.66
N ALA A 151 3.14 8.55 -2.21
CA ALA A 151 3.82 9.84 -2.19
C ALA A 151 3.19 10.87 -3.16
N GLY A 152 2.64 10.38 -4.28
CA GLY A 152 2.08 11.21 -5.36
C GLY A 152 2.80 11.04 -6.70
N ASN A 153 2.13 11.43 -7.77
CA ASN A 153 2.52 11.16 -9.15
C ASN A 153 2.78 12.45 -9.97
N GLY A 154 3.05 13.58 -9.31
CA GLY A 154 3.21 14.90 -9.92
C GLY A 154 4.65 15.28 -10.28
N ARG A 155 5.64 14.48 -9.88
CA ARG A 155 7.06 14.87 -9.85
C ARG A 155 7.24 16.19 -9.07
N ALA A 156 6.59 16.27 -7.92
CA ALA A 156 6.56 17.41 -7.02
C ALA A 156 7.09 17.04 -5.63
N ASP A 157 7.22 18.04 -4.76
CA ASP A 157 7.51 17.80 -3.36
C ASP A 157 6.27 17.16 -2.68
N CYS A 158 6.46 16.06 -1.95
CA CYS A 158 5.39 15.32 -1.30
C CYS A 158 4.62 16.16 -0.25
N SER A 159 5.15 17.31 0.17
CA SER A 159 4.44 18.27 1.02
C SER A 159 3.23 18.91 0.34
N GLU A 160 3.15 18.85 -0.99
CA GLU A 160 2.05 19.35 -1.81
C GLU A 160 0.85 18.38 -1.88
N GLY A 161 0.93 17.21 -1.25
CA GLY A 161 -0.15 16.22 -1.23
C GLY A 161 -0.48 15.68 0.16
N SER A 162 -1.77 15.51 0.44
CA SER A 162 -2.25 14.78 1.63
C SER A 162 -2.73 13.38 1.24
N PRO A 163 -2.47 12.33 2.05
CA PRO A 163 -1.75 12.35 3.34
C PRO A 163 -0.22 12.21 3.21
N ALA A 164 0.36 12.21 2.00
CA ALA A 164 1.80 12.03 1.80
C ALA A 164 2.67 12.96 2.67
N ARG A 165 2.26 14.22 2.83
CA ARG A 165 2.98 15.25 3.59
C ARG A 165 3.19 14.94 5.08
N ILE A 166 2.39 14.04 5.65
CA ILE A 166 2.59 13.55 7.03
C ILE A 166 3.40 12.26 7.09
N GLY A 167 4.11 11.90 6.02
CA GLY A 167 4.98 10.72 5.97
C GLY A 167 6.13 10.72 6.98
N THR A 168 6.39 11.82 7.70
CA THR A 168 7.32 11.86 8.85
C THR A 168 6.68 11.35 10.15
N HIS A 169 5.34 11.25 10.22
CA HIS A 169 4.61 10.73 11.38
C HIS A 169 5.08 9.31 11.74
N PRO A 170 5.28 8.93 13.02
CA PRO A 170 5.88 7.65 13.39
C PRO A 170 5.15 6.41 12.86
N HIS A 171 3.84 6.53 12.59
CA HIS A 171 2.96 5.42 12.20
C HIS A 171 2.56 5.44 10.72
N VAL A 172 3.01 6.43 9.94
CA VAL A 172 2.67 6.62 8.52
C VAL A 172 3.94 6.57 7.69
N MET A 173 3.94 5.84 6.57
CA MET A 173 5.00 5.85 5.58
C MET A 173 4.46 6.34 4.24
N ALA A 174 4.98 7.48 3.77
CA ALA A 174 4.76 7.90 2.39
C ALA A 174 5.75 7.20 1.46
N VAL A 175 5.23 6.60 0.40
CA VAL A 175 5.97 5.67 -0.45
C VAL A 175 6.09 6.21 -1.86
N ALA A 176 7.33 6.44 -2.29
CA ALA A 176 7.67 6.85 -3.64
C ALA A 176 7.90 5.63 -4.56
N ALA A 177 7.91 5.85 -5.87
CA ALA A 177 7.95 4.76 -6.86
C ALA A 177 9.35 4.61 -7.48
N THR A 178 9.78 3.36 -7.67
CA THR A 178 10.91 2.99 -8.52
C THR A 178 10.48 2.27 -9.78
N ASP A 179 11.37 2.30 -10.77
CA ASP A 179 11.34 1.38 -11.91
C ASP A 179 12.18 0.11 -11.66
N GLN A 180 12.16 -0.79 -12.65
CA GLN A 180 12.89 -2.06 -12.65
C GLN A 180 14.41 -1.90 -12.49
N THR A 181 14.97 -0.74 -12.82
CA THR A 181 16.41 -0.46 -12.66
C THR A 181 16.75 0.08 -11.27
N GLY A 182 15.75 0.31 -10.41
CA GLY A 182 15.93 0.91 -9.08
C GLY A 182 16.03 2.44 -9.10
N ARG A 183 15.77 3.08 -10.24
CA ARG A 183 15.68 4.55 -10.35
C ARG A 183 14.32 5.02 -9.84
N ALA A 184 14.28 6.23 -9.28
CA ALA A 184 13.00 6.89 -9.02
C ALA A 184 12.21 6.99 -10.33
N ALA A 185 10.96 6.51 -10.32
CA ALA A 185 10.09 6.58 -11.49
C ALA A 185 9.84 8.05 -11.84
N ARG A 186 9.81 8.38 -13.14
CA ARG A 186 9.79 9.77 -13.63
C ARG A 186 8.64 10.62 -13.05
N PHE A 187 7.50 10.00 -12.74
CA PHE A 187 6.33 10.67 -12.17
C PHE A 187 6.37 10.79 -10.64
N SER A 188 7.23 10.04 -9.95
CA SER A 188 7.18 9.95 -8.49
C SER A 188 7.45 11.31 -7.83
N ASP A 189 6.61 11.66 -6.88
CA ASP A 189 6.90 12.73 -5.94
C ASP A 189 8.10 12.36 -5.05
N TYR A 190 8.70 13.38 -4.45
CA TYR A 190 9.97 13.32 -3.71
C TYR A 190 9.94 14.25 -2.50
N GLY A 191 11.03 14.33 -1.74
CA GLY A 191 11.16 15.28 -0.62
C GLY A 191 11.12 14.59 0.75
N PRO A 192 11.22 15.39 1.83
CA PRO A 192 11.52 14.89 3.18
C PRO A 192 10.39 14.08 3.83
N CYS A 193 9.16 14.15 3.30
CA CYS A 193 8.06 13.30 3.75
C CYS A 193 8.14 11.86 3.22
N VAL A 194 8.89 11.60 2.14
CA VAL A 194 9.06 10.23 1.60
C VAL A 194 9.87 9.40 2.59
N SER A 195 9.30 8.26 3.01
CA SER A 195 9.96 7.35 3.94
C SER A 195 10.87 6.35 3.20
N VAL A 196 10.37 5.79 2.10
CA VAL A 196 11.06 4.78 1.27
C VAL A 196 10.50 4.83 -0.15
N TRP A 197 11.19 4.13 -1.06
CA TRP A 197 10.72 3.82 -2.39
C TRP A 197 10.31 2.36 -2.49
N ALA A 198 9.41 2.05 -3.41
CA ALA A 198 9.05 0.68 -3.76
C ALA A 198 8.71 0.56 -5.25
N PRO A 199 8.69 -0.66 -5.81
CA PRO A 199 8.30 -0.89 -7.20
C PRO A 199 6.96 -0.24 -7.53
N GLY A 200 6.96 0.70 -8.49
CA GLY A 200 5.77 1.45 -8.88
C GLY A 200 5.61 1.67 -10.38
N TYR A 201 6.59 1.31 -11.20
CA TYR A 201 6.49 1.43 -12.67
C TYR A 201 6.36 0.07 -13.35
N PHE A 202 5.31 -0.11 -14.16
CA PHE A 202 5.02 -1.35 -14.88
C PHE A 202 4.90 -2.56 -13.95
N VAL A 203 4.13 -2.40 -12.87
CA VAL A 203 3.86 -3.43 -11.87
C VAL A 203 2.74 -4.34 -12.38
N LEU A 204 3.00 -5.65 -12.41
CA LEU A 204 1.98 -6.67 -12.66
C LEU A 204 1.09 -6.82 -11.43
N THR A 205 -0.22 -6.84 -11.60
CA THR A 205 -1.20 -7.00 -10.53
C THR A 205 -2.54 -7.53 -11.05
N THR A 206 -3.48 -7.83 -10.15
CA THR A 206 -4.83 -8.31 -10.49
C THR A 206 -5.67 -7.24 -11.19
N ARG A 207 -6.60 -7.68 -12.03
CA ARG A 207 -7.54 -6.83 -12.76
C ARG A 207 -8.98 -7.07 -12.28
N LEU A 208 -9.79 -6.02 -12.33
CA LEU A 208 -11.24 -6.11 -12.13
C LEU A 208 -11.86 -7.13 -13.09
N HIS A 209 -12.77 -7.98 -12.59
CA HIS A 209 -13.37 -9.09 -13.32
C HIS A 209 -12.39 -10.19 -13.75
N GLY A 210 -11.26 -10.30 -13.06
CA GLY A 210 -10.30 -11.39 -13.18
C GLY A 210 -9.18 -11.18 -14.20
N GLY A 211 -8.16 -12.04 -14.08
CA GLY A 211 -6.90 -11.95 -14.81
C GLY A 211 -5.98 -10.87 -14.27
N ASP A 212 -4.86 -10.66 -14.97
CA ASP A 212 -3.81 -9.72 -14.56
C ASP A 212 -3.72 -8.51 -15.51
N THR A 213 -3.10 -7.44 -15.03
CA THR A 213 -2.79 -6.24 -15.80
C THR A 213 -1.49 -5.61 -15.31
N PHE A 214 -0.91 -4.74 -16.14
CA PHE A 214 0.18 -3.86 -15.72
C PHE A 214 -0.35 -2.48 -15.38
N ALA A 215 0.13 -1.90 -14.29
CA ALA A 215 -0.18 -0.54 -13.86
C ALA A 215 1.10 0.20 -13.42
N SER A 216 1.02 1.53 -13.32
CA SER A 216 2.14 2.37 -12.89
C SER A 216 1.66 3.53 -12.04
N GLY A 217 2.36 3.80 -10.95
CA GLY A 217 2.04 4.86 -10.00
C GLY A 217 2.64 4.61 -8.61
N THR A 218 2.74 5.66 -7.80
CA THR A 218 3.08 5.53 -6.37
C THR A 218 1.97 4.82 -5.58
N ASP A 219 0.75 4.85 -6.11
CA ASP A 219 -0.41 4.03 -5.78
C ASP A 219 -0.15 2.52 -5.91
N LEU A 220 0.82 2.09 -6.75
CA LEU A 220 1.29 0.70 -6.84
C LEU A 220 2.57 0.46 -6.01
N ALA A 221 3.27 1.51 -5.59
CA ALA A 221 4.42 1.41 -4.70
C ALA A 221 3.99 1.25 -3.22
N ALA A 222 3.04 2.06 -2.76
CA ALA A 222 2.46 1.97 -1.41
C ALA A 222 2.01 0.54 -1.01
N PRO A 223 1.31 -0.23 -1.87
CA PRO A 223 0.89 -1.58 -1.50
C PRO A 223 2.04 -2.58 -1.32
N HIS A 224 3.21 -2.37 -1.95
CA HIS A 224 4.38 -3.21 -1.65
C HIS A 224 4.84 -3.03 -0.19
N VAL A 225 4.82 -1.79 0.31
CA VAL A 225 5.15 -1.50 1.72
C VAL A 225 4.06 -2.00 2.66
N ALA A 226 2.78 -1.87 2.28
CA ALA A 226 1.68 -2.43 3.06
C ALA A 226 1.77 -3.96 3.19
N GLY A 227 2.07 -4.66 2.10
CA GLY A 227 2.31 -6.10 2.11
C GLY A 227 3.55 -6.46 2.94
N THR A 228 4.65 -5.71 2.82
CA THR A 228 5.85 -5.94 3.65
C THR A 228 5.56 -5.78 5.14
N ALA A 229 4.78 -4.76 5.52
CA ALA A 229 4.33 -4.55 6.89
C ALA A 229 3.44 -5.69 7.39
N ALA A 230 2.52 -6.18 6.56
CA ALA A 230 1.64 -7.30 6.90
C ALA A 230 2.43 -8.60 7.08
N LEU A 231 3.40 -8.87 6.20
CA LEU A 231 4.32 -9.99 6.30
C LEU A 231 5.09 -9.95 7.64
N TYR A 232 5.69 -8.80 7.97
CA TYR A 232 6.40 -8.62 9.24
C TYR A 232 5.52 -8.87 10.47
N LEU A 233 4.32 -8.28 10.48
CA LEU A 233 3.39 -8.39 11.61
C LEU A 233 2.83 -9.80 11.79
N SER A 234 2.85 -10.64 10.75
CA SER A 234 2.38 -12.02 10.84
C SER A 234 3.22 -12.89 11.77
N THR A 235 4.52 -12.57 11.89
CA THR A 235 5.47 -13.24 12.78
C THR A 235 5.79 -12.40 14.03
N HIS A 236 5.47 -11.10 14.01
CA HIS A 236 5.74 -10.15 15.10
C HIS A 236 4.49 -9.33 15.50
N PRO A 237 3.39 -9.96 15.91
CA PRO A 237 2.06 -9.32 16.02
C PRO A 237 1.97 -8.21 17.07
N TRP A 238 2.91 -8.15 18.02
CA TRP A 238 2.96 -7.16 19.09
C TRP A 238 3.79 -5.92 18.76
N THR A 239 4.32 -5.84 17.53
CA THR A 239 5.16 -4.70 17.13
C THR A 239 4.32 -3.45 16.94
N SER A 240 4.62 -2.40 17.71
CA SER A 240 4.01 -1.08 17.54
C SER A 240 4.28 -0.51 16.12
N PRO A 241 3.36 0.25 15.51
CA PRO A 241 3.60 0.87 14.20
C PRO A 241 4.87 1.73 14.12
N ALA A 242 5.23 2.46 15.19
CA ALA A 242 6.47 3.25 15.23
C ALA A 242 7.75 2.39 15.15
N THR A 243 7.71 1.21 15.77
CA THR A 243 8.81 0.25 15.70
C THR A 243 8.85 -0.43 14.33
N LEU A 244 7.69 -0.81 13.79
CA LEU A 244 7.57 -1.35 12.44
C LEU A 244 8.15 -0.39 11.40
N LYS A 245 7.74 0.88 11.39
CA LYS A 245 8.28 1.91 10.47
C LYS A 245 9.81 1.99 10.54
N ARG A 246 10.37 2.05 11.75
CA ARG A 246 11.84 2.09 11.94
C ARG A 246 12.53 0.84 11.40
N ILE A 247 11.92 -0.33 11.58
CA ILE A 247 12.45 -1.61 11.07
C ILE A 247 12.43 -1.62 9.53
N LEU A 248 11.31 -1.25 8.91
CA LEU A 248 11.20 -1.21 7.45
C LEU A 248 12.19 -0.23 6.82
N ILE A 249 12.39 0.95 7.43
CA ILE A 249 13.39 1.94 6.96
C ILE A 249 14.82 1.41 7.17
N ARG A 250 15.12 0.79 8.32
CA ARG A 250 16.45 0.23 8.62
C ARG A 250 16.84 -0.87 7.63
N ASP A 251 15.88 -1.73 7.29
CA ASP A 251 16.15 -2.90 6.45
C ASP A 251 16.08 -2.59 4.95
N ALA A 252 15.53 -1.43 4.57
CA ALA A 252 15.52 -0.95 3.20
C ALA A 252 16.93 -0.80 2.61
N VAL A 253 17.04 -0.96 1.29
CA VAL A 253 18.29 -1.09 0.55
C VAL A 253 18.49 0.10 -0.38
N LEU A 254 19.70 0.68 -0.37
CA LEU A 254 20.08 1.73 -1.30
C LEU A 254 20.18 1.18 -2.72
N THR A 255 19.56 1.86 -3.68
CA THR A 255 19.62 1.45 -5.10
C THR A 255 20.82 2.03 -5.85
N GLY A 256 21.53 2.99 -5.24
CA GLY A 256 22.60 3.75 -5.90
C GLY A 256 22.10 4.94 -6.73
N PHE A 257 20.79 5.17 -6.78
CA PHE A 257 20.19 6.34 -7.43
C PHE A 257 19.69 7.37 -6.41
N VAL A 258 19.30 8.53 -6.91
CA VAL A 258 18.70 9.63 -6.13
C VAL A 258 17.28 9.91 -6.61
N SER A 259 16.51 10.58 -5.75
CA SER A 259 15.16 11.08 -6.00
C SER A 259 15.11 12.03 -7.20
N ASN A 260 13.90 12.33 -7.68
CA ASN A 260 13.68 13.12 -8.90
C ASN A 260 14.14 14.60 -8.81
N ASP A 261 14.37 15.11 -7.60
CA ASP A 261 14.99 16.42 -7.30
C ASP A 261 16.52 16.32 -7.10
N GLY A 262 17.08 15.12 -7.11
CA GLY A 262 18.51 14.87 -6.99
C GLY A 262 19.08 14.97 -5.57
N THR A 263 18.23 15.04 -4.54
CA THR A 263 18.69 15.34 -3.16
C THR A 263 18.77 14.11 -2.25
N THR A 264 17.86 13.14 -2.44
CA THR A 264 17.65 12.05 -1.48
C THR A 264 18.04 10.72 -2.10
N PRO A 265 18.92 9.92 -1.48
CA PRO A 265 19.19 8.57 -1.96
C PRO A 265 17.91 7.73 -2.01
N VAL A 266 17.72 6.98 -3.11
CA VAL A 266 16.58 6.08 -3.26
C VAL A 266 16.81 4.87 -2.34
N LEU A 267 16.05 4.86 -1.25
CA LEU A 267 16.04 3.81 -0.25
C LEU A 267 14.84 2.90 -0.50
N GLN A 268 15.07 1.73 -1.10
CA GLN A 268 14.00 0.84 -1.54
C GLN A 268 13.60 -0.15 -0.43
N VAL A 269 12.29 -0.31 -0.19
CA VAL A 269 11.76 -1.30 0.77
C VAL A 269 12.31 -2.70 0.48
N TYR A 270 12.53 -3.46 1.57
CA TYR A 270 13.07 -4.81 1.55
C TYR A 270 12.24 -5.73 2.45
N ALA A 271 11.76 -6.83 1.90
CA ALA A 271 10.90 -7.82 2.55
C ALA A 271 11.63 -9.13 2.87
N GLY A 272 12.75 -9.43 2.22
CA GLY A 272 13.46 -10.72 2.35
C GLY A 272 14.04 -11.06 3.72
N ARG A 273 13.91 -10.18 4.73
CA ARG A 273 14.29 -10.49 6.12
C ARG A 273 13.16 -11.10 6.95
N TYR A 274 11.93 -11.09 6.44
CA TYR A 274 10.72 -11.32 7.23
C TYR A 274 9.99 -12.58 6.84
#